data_AF-A0A7Y4XRD4-F1
#
_entry.id   AF-A0A7Y4XRD4-F1
#
_cell.length_a   1.000
_cell.length_b   1.000
_cell.length_c   1.000
_cell.angle_alpha   90.00
_cell.angle_beta   90.00
_cell.angle_gamma   90.00
#
_symmetry.space_group_name_H-M   'P 1'
#
loop_
_entity.id
_entity.type
_entity.pdbx_description
1 polymer ?
#
loop_
_entity_poly.entity_id
_entity_poly.type
_entity_poly.pdbx_seq_one_letter_code
_entity_poly.pdbx_strand_id
1 'polypeptide(L)'
;MTIKFFKQALFLMTIAGMAFLNSCTKDDPKLPENLVAFESDALGTPASETEVVININSLRSISTAASVSIKMEPSGVAYTTDFTTEPAAAANVVTIDVPANTTSTSLKVKKTAGALFDGDEKIKFTIETLGTGLSLGEKSVLTLSFSEIVSAGGTMEINGGGALFPNKVFIDLSGNRQTSVSRTSWDLAFSSTDDFRVVLNSPNGMMAYKLTGRTDLSTVTAADISSFVDQLSVPAVFTAANTSPNPAWLSGSIAWIDDPSGDLTKTAMAPVSVTASENVVYIINRGQGPGNPPTELGLKKIRILRNGSNYTIQYANIDDVNFQTATITKDPAYRFNYFSFTSGNTLVAEPLPKKWDIAWTGFTNSANIGYPIPYYFQDFVLQNTQAQVTALLLSTATITYENFTEANLTGLTLLAPQTTIGSTWRTLAPPPAVATVRSDRYYIVKDPDGNIYKLRFTAIITSGERGKPQFEFKLLKKA
;
A
#
# COMPACT_ATOMS: atom_id res chain seq x y z
N MET A 1 21.29 50.88 51.21
CA MET A 1 20.73 52.24 51.47
C MET A 1 21.67 53.24 50.83
N THR A 2 21.28 53.89 49.71
CA THR A 2 22.16 54.81 48.91
C THR A 2 23.39 54.08 48.29
N ILE A 3 24.13 54.53 47.26
CA ILE A 3 24.05 55.76 46.43
C ILE A 3 23.64 55.41 44.98
N LYS A 4 24.16 56.09 43.93
CA LYS A 4 23.32 56.51 42.77
C LYS A 4 24.13 57.17 41.62
N PHE A 5 23.63 57.07 40.37
CA PHE A 5 24.06 57.81 39.13
C PHE A 5 25.44 57.39 38.51
N PHE A 6 25.79 57.61 37.21
CA PHE A 6 25.10 58.17 36.02
C PHE A 6 25.71 57.71 34.65
N LYS A 7 24.88 57.68 33.59
CA LYS A 7 25.08 58.01 32.14
C LYS A 7 26.41 57.76 31.34
N GLN A 8 26.23 57.16 30.13
CA GLN A 8 26.63 57.61 28.73
C GLN A 8 28.08 58.08 28.40
N ALA A 9 28.60 58.07 27.16
CA ALA A 9 28.45 57.28 25.90
C ALA A 9 29.43 57.84 24.81
N LEU A 10 29.93 57.00 23.87
CA LEU A 10 30.88 57.35 22.76
C LEU A 10 32.27 57.84 23.24
N PHE A 11 33.40 57.80 22.48
CA PHE A 11 33.75 57.42 21.08
C PHE A 11 35.23 56.87 21.08
N LEU A 12 36.04 56.64 20.02
CA LEU A 12 35.97 56.87 18.56
C LEU A 12 36.57 55.68 17.75
N MET A 13 37.78 55.77 17.13
CA MET A 13 38.38 54.78 16.21
C MET A 13 39.92 54.84 16.09
N THR A 14 40.55 53.67 15.87
CA THR A 14 41.61 53.38 14.85
C THR A 14 41.56 51.85 14.63
N ILE A 15 41.26 51.26 13.47
CA ILE A 15 41.80 51.37 12.08
C ILE A 15 43.28 50.92 12.01
N ALA A 16 43.69 49.90 11.25
CA ALA A 16 42.97 48.78 10.59
C ALA A 16 43.96 47.69 10.10
N GLY A 17 43.45 46.48 9.81
CA GLY A 17 43.90 45.68 8.66
C GLY A 17 44.95 44.57 8.85
N MET A 18 44.50 43.33 9.13
CA MET A 18 45.01 42.02 8.65
C MET A 18 44.22 40.90 9.36
N ALA A 19 43.79 39.80 8.74
CA ALA A 19 43.57 39.52 7.32
C ALA A 19 42.41 38.51 7.19
N PHE A 20 41.82 38.37 6.00
CA PHE A 20 40.63 37.55 5.76
C PHE A 20 40.85 36.05 6.06
N LEU A 21 40.28 35.56 7.16
CA LEU A 21 39.86 34.16 7.23
C LEU A 21 38.56 34.05 6.44
N ASN A 22 38.65 33.53 5.22
CA ASN A 22 37.47 33.22 4.42
C ASN A 22 36.56 32.28 5.22
N SER A 23 35.32 32.71 5.44
CA SER A 23 34.25 31.76 5.77
C SER A 23 34.12 30.84 4.57
N CYS A 24 34.62 29.61 4.69
CA CYS A 24 34.29 28.56 3.74
C CYS A 24 32.80 28.27 3.91
N THR A 25 31.97 28.95 3.12
CA THR A 25 30.69 28.42 2.69
C THR A 25 30.98 27.08 2.06
N LYS A 26 30.80 26.01 2.83
CA LYS A 26 30.48 24.72 2.25
C LYS A 26 29.11 24.94 1.63
N ASP A 27 29.10 25.19 0.33
CA ASP A 27 27.86 25.23 -0.43
C ASP A 27 27.19 23.87 -0.21
N ASP A 28 26.09 23.85 0.54
CA ASP A 28 25.35 22.62 0.80
C ASP A 28 25.00 22.01 -0.57
N PRO A 29 25.35 20.74 -0.82
CA PRO A 29 25.36 20.19 -2.17
C PRO A 29 23.97 20.32 -2.77
N LYS A 30 23.87 21.14 -3.83
CA LYS A 30 22.59 21.50 -4.46
C LYS A 30 21.75 20.25 -4.67
N LEU A 31 20.61 20.17 -3.98
CA LEU A 31 19.70 19.03 -4.08
C LEU A 31 19.37 18.77 -5.56
N PRO A 32 19.26 17.50 -5.98
CA PRO A 32 18.88 17.14 -7.35
C PRO A 32 17.53 17.77 -7.70
N GLU A 33 17.18 17.85 -8.98
CA GLU A 33 15.94 18.51 -9.39
C GLU A 33 14.69 17.81 -8.79
N ASN A 34 13.62 18.56 -8.53
CA ASN A 34 12.37 17.98 -8.05
C ASN A 34 11.48 17.65 -9.24
N LEU A 35 11.78 16.54 -9.91
CA LEU A 35 11.06 16.13 -11.12
C LEU A 35 9.59 15.85 -10.78
N VAL A 36 8.70 16.43 -11.58
CA VAL A 36 7.24 16.28 -11.54
C VAL A 36 6.79 15.56 -12.80
N ALA A 37 6.05 14.48 -12.64
CA ALA A 37 5.62 13.63 -13.74
C ALA A 37 4.25 13.01 -13.44
N PHE A 38 3.52 12.62 -14.49
CA PHE A 38 2.41 11.69 -14.34
C PHE A 38 2.92 10.36 -13.78
N GLU A 39 2.09 9.70 -12.99
CA GLU A 39 2.36 8.33 -12.52
C GLU A 39 2.53 7.35 -13.70
N SER A 40 1.78 7.58 -14.78
CA SER A 40 1.68 6.73 -15.96
C SER A 40 1.68 7.56 -17.25
N ASP A 41 2.02 6.93 -18.37
CA ASP A 41 2.07 7.50 -19.72
C ASP A 41 0.79 7.20 -20.54
N ALA A 42 0.07 6.15 -20.18
CA ALA A 42 -1.26 5.83 -20.69
C ALA A 42 -2.18 5.32 -19.57
N LEU A 43 -3.48 5.64 -19.65
CA LEU A 43 -4.55 5.10 -18.82
C LEU A 43 -5.77 4.76 -19.70
N GLY A 44 -6.63 3.86 -19.21
CA GLY A 44 -7.88 3.49 -19.87
C GLY A 44 -9.04 3.45 -18.89
N THR A 45 -10.22 3.86 -19.34
CA THR A 45 -11.43 3.92 -18.50
C THR A 45 -12.66 3.26 -19.15
N PRO A 46 -13.11 2.07 -18.70
CA PRO A 46 -14.28 1.39 -19.25
C PRO A 46 -15.57 2.18 -19.03
N ALA A 47 -16.62 1.88 -19.80
CA ALA A 47 -17.93 2.51 -19.67
C ALA A 47 -18.56 2.42 -18.25
N SER A 48 -18.13 1.46 -17.43
CA SER A 48 -18.55 1.30 -16.03
C SER A 48 -17.84 2.23 -15.03
N GLU A 49 -16.72 2.84 -15.40
CA GLU A 49 -15.95 3.77 -14.56
C GLU A 49 -16.36 5.21 -14.90
N THR A 50 -16.96 5.92 -13.94
CA THR A 50 -17.54 7.27 -14.16
C THR A 50 -16.56 8.41 -13.93
N GLU A 51 -15.54 8.20 -13.09
CA GLU A 51 -14.42 9.13 -12.93
C GLU A 51 -13.07 8.40 -12.88
N VAL A 52 -12.03 9.05 -13.38
CA VAL A 52 -10.64 8.58 -13.40
C VAL A 52 -9.79 9.55 -12.61
N VAL A 53 -8.93 9.03 -11.73
CA VAL A 53 -7.91 9.84 -11.03
C VAL A 53 -6.58 9.70 -11.77
N ILE A 54 -6.07 10.82 -12.27
CA ILE A 54 -4.73 10.95 -12.86
C ILE A 54 -3.80 11.47 -11.76
N ASN A 55 -2.90 10.63 -11.28
CA ASN A 55 -1.91 10.98 -10.26
C ASN A 55 -0.70 11.70 -10.90
N ILE A 56 -0.25 12.79 -10.27
CA ILE A 56 0.97 13.53 -10.61
C ILE A 56 1.89 13.53 -9.39
N ASN A 57 3.07 12.93 -9.51
CA ASN A 57 3.99 12.70 -8.40
C ASN A 57 5.24 13.59 -8.52
N SER A 58 5.83 13.98 -7.39
CA SER A 58 7.10 14.72 -7.31
C SER A 58 8.12 13.96 -6.47
N LEU A 59 9.39 13.97 -6.90
CA LEU A 59 10.47 13.22 -6.25
C LEU A 59 10.62 13.52 -4.74
N ARG A 60 10.35 14.76 -4.34
CA ARG A 60 10.27 15.21 -2.95
C ARG A 60 9.17 16.25 -2.75
N SER A 61 8.91 16.57 -1.50
CA SER A 61 7.99 17.64 -1.13
C SER A 61 8.64 19.03 -1.20
N ILE A 62 7.78 20.04 -1.34
CA ILE A 62 8.14 21.46 -1.35
C ILE A 62 7.65 22.13 -0.06
N SER A 63 8.41 23.07 0.49
CA SER A 63 8.09 23.76 1.76
C SER A 63 7.09 24.91 1.60
N THR A 64 6.90 25.40 0.38
CA THR A 64 5.86 26.35 -0.04
C THR A 64 4.97 25.69 -1.07
N ALA A 65 3.68 26.03 -1.11
CA ALA A 65 2.80 25.54 -2.17
C ALA A 65 3.24 26.07 -3.55
N ALA A 66 3.03 25.26 -4.57
CA ALA A 66 3.25 25.59 -5.98
C ALA A 66 2.05 25.14 -6.81
N SER A 67 2.05 25.43 -8.11
CA SER A 67 1.03 24.94 -9.05
C SER A 67 1.65 24.22 -10.25
N VAL A 68 0.84 23.40 -10.90
CA VAL A 68 1.15 22.70 -12.14
C VAL A 68 0.04 22.99 -13.14
N SER A 69 0.40 23.46 -14.33
CA SER A 69 -0.55 23.66 -15.43
C SER A 69 -0.46 22.50 -16.41
N ILE A 70 -1.59 21.84 -16.64
CA ILE A 70 -1.72 20.68 -17.52
C ILE A 70 -2.66 21.03 -18.67
N LYS A 71 -2.14 21.04 -19.89
CA LYS A 71 -2.94 21.18 -21.11
C LYS A 71 -3.61 19.86 -21.46
N MET A 72 -4.86 19.95 -21.90
CA MET A 72 -5.66 18.86 -22.45
C MET A 72 -5.79 19.02 -23.97
N GLU A 73 -5.65 17.91 -24.68
CA GLU A 73 -5.87 17.79 -26.12
C GLU A 73 -6.89 16.66 -26.34
N PRO A 74 -8.21 16.96 -26.30
CA PRO A 74 -9.27 15.98 -26.51
C PRO A 74 -9.42 15.57 -27.98
N SER A 75 -9.81 14.32 -28.22
CA SER A 75 -10.06 13.73 -29.53
C SER A 75 -11.25 12.76 -29.42
N GLY A 76 -12.28 12.96 -30.23
CA GLY A 76 -13.56 12.24 -30.14
C GLY A 76 -14.51 12.75 -29.05
N VAL A 77 -13.99 13.38 -27.98
CA VAL A 77 -14.76 13.93 -26.85
C VAL A 77 -14.59 15.44 -26.68
N ALA A 78 -15.65 16.11 -26.22
CA ALA A 78 -15.70 17.55 -25.95
C ALA A 78 -15.85 17.86 -24.45
N TYR A 79 -15.10 18.86 -23.98
CA TYR A 79 -15.16 19.32 -22.59
C TYR A 79 -16.51 19.98 -22.28
N THR A 80 -17.04 19.75 -21.07
CA THR A 80 -18.41 20.07 -20.60
C THR A 80 -19.56 19.32 -21.28
N THR A 81 -19.35 18.73 -22.47
CA THR A 81 -20.35 17.87 -23.12
C THR A 81 -20.19 16.43 -22.66
N ASP A 82 -19.06 15.79 -22.94
CA ASP A 82 -18.85 14.35 -22.70
C ASP A 82 -18.04 14.08 -21.43
N PHE A 83 -17.22 15.06 -21.02
CA PHE A 83 -16.45 14.99 -19.78
C PHE A 83 -16.22 16.37 -19.14
N THR A 84 -15.89 16.36 -17.86
CA THR A 84 -15.41 17.51 -17.07
C THR A 84 -14.16 17.12 -16.28
N THR A 85 -13.51 18.09 -15.63
CA THR A 85 -12.37 17.83 -14.73
C THR A 85 -12.55 18.45 -13.36
N GLU A 86 -11.82 17.90 -12.38
CA GLU A 86 -11.64 18.49 -11.05
C GLU A 86 -10.13 18.50 -10.73
N PRO A 87 -9.46 19.67 -10.64
CA PRO A 87 -9.99 21.02 -10.86
C PRO A 87 -10.55 21.26 -12.27
N ALA A 88 -11.47 22.22 -12.39
CA ALA A 88 -12.10 22.56 -13.66
C ALA A 88 -11.10 23.26 -14.62
N ALA A 89 -11.07 22.81 -15.87
CA ALA A 89 -10.25 23.43 -16.91
C ALA A 89 -10.78 24.80 -17.37
N ALA A 90 -9.86 25.70 -17.71
CA ALA A 90 -10.12 26.93 -18.44
C ALA A 90 -9.28 26.95 -19.72
N ALA A 91 -9.88 27.24 -20.88
CA ALA A 91 -9.20 27.21 -22.19
C ALA A 91 -8.37 25.93 -22.46
N ASN A 92 -8.93 24.76 -22.09
CA ASN A 92 -8.29 23.44 -22.13
C ASN A 92 -7.03 23.27 -21.27
N VAL A 93 -6.76 24.17 -20.32
CA VAL A 93 -5.70 24.00 -19.31
C VAL A 93 -6.34 23.80 -17.93
N VAL A 94 -5.88 22.79 -17.20
CA VAL A 94 -6.18 22.61 -15.77
C VAL A 94 -5.00 23.09 -14.96
N THR A 95 -5.22 24.04 -14.05
CA THR A 95 -4.25 24.40 -13.02
C THR A 95 -4.53 23.58 -11.76
N ILE A 96 -3.51 22.91 -11.24
CA ILE A 96 -3.59 22.05 -10.07
C ILE A 96 -2.62 22.56 -9.01
N ASP A 97 -3.09 22.71 -7.78
CA ASP A 97 -2.22 23.06 -6.65
C ASP A 97 -1.42 21.85 -6.17
N VAL A 98 -0.18 22.10 -5.80
CA VAL A 98 0.72 21.18 -5.09
C VAL A 98 0.90 21.74 -3.68
N PRO A 99 0.17 21.22 -2.67
CA PRO A 99 0.25 21.73 -1.31
C PRO A 99 1.65 21.50 -0.70
N ALA A 100 2.08 22.44 0.15
CA ALA A 100 3.32 22.30 0.89
C ALA A 100 3.36 20.98 1.68
N ASN A 101 4.53 20.36 1.74
CA ASN A 101 4.82 19.08 2.40
C ASN A 101 4.16 17.83 1.77
N THR A 102 3.58 17.93 0.57
CA THR A 102 3.09 16.76 -0.21
C THR A 102 4.10 16.31 -1.28
N THR A 103 4.03 15.06 -1.72
CA THR A 103 4.84 14.52 -2.85
C THR A 103 3.97 14.07 -4.04
N SER A 104 2.68 14.39 -4.02
CA SER A 104 1.71 13.98 -5.04
C SER A 104 0.50 14.91 -5.04
N THR A 105 -0.03 15.19 -6.23
CA THR A 105 -1.34 15.83 -6.45
C THR A 105 -2.11 15.05 -7.52
N SER A 106 -3.36 15.40 -7.80
CA SER A 106 -4.19 14.64 -8.74
C SER A 106 -5.16 15.50 -9.55
N LEU A 107 -5.46 15.02 -10.76
CA LEU A 107 -6.53 15.50 -11.62
C LEU A 107 -7.62 14.44 -11.72
N LYS A 108 -8.89 14.78 -11.48
CA LYS A 108 -10.00 13.90 -11.88
C LYS A 108 -10.50 14.24 -13.28
N VAL A 109 -10.79 13.21 -14.06
CA VAL A 109 -11.60 13.30 -15.28
C VAL A 109 -12.93 12.62 -14.99
N LYS A 110 -14.06 13.32 -15.17
CA LYS A 110 -15.40 12.81 -14.89
C LYS A 110 -16.23 12.75 -16.16
N LYS A 111 -16.80 11.60 -16.48
CA LYS A 111 -17.71 11.42 -17.63
C LYS A 111 -19.04 12.12 -17.34
N THR A 112 -19.60 12.80 -18.33
CA THR A 112 -20.95 13.36 -18.21
C THR A 112 -21.98 12.24 -18.16
N ALA A 113 -22.97 12.34 -17.27
CA ALA A 113 -24.02 11.33 -17.15
C ALA A 113 -24.84 11.26 -18.44
N GLY A 114 -24.83 10.09 -19.09
CA GLY A 114 -25.51 9.86 -20.37
C GLY A 114 -24.67 10.15 -21.62
N ALA A 115 -23.41 10.57 -21.48
CA ALA A 115 -22.47 10.56 -22.60
C ALA A 115 -22.22 9.12 -23.07
N LEU A 116 -22.05 8.96 -24.39
CA LEU A 116 -21.73 7.69 -25.03
C LEU A 116 -20.29 7.73 -25.53
N PHE A 117 -19.64 6.57 -25.53
CA PHE A 117 -18.25 6.42 -25.98
C PHE A 117 -18.15 5.15 -26.81
N ASP A 118 -17.68 5.26 -28.05
CA ASP A 118 -17.42 4.15 -28.97
C ASP A 118 -16.07 3.46 -28.67
N GLY A 119 -15.21 4.10 -27.86
CA GLY A 119 -14.02 3.52 -27.26
C GLY A 119 -12.70 3.87 -27.96
N ASP A 120 -12.75 4.66 -29.03
CA ASP A 120 -11.55 5.20 -29.69
C ASP A 120 -11.16 6.61 -29.18
N GLU A 121 -12.03 7.26 -28.39
CA GLU A 121 -11.87 8.62 -27.90
C GLU A 121 -10.80 8.73 -26.82
N LYS A 122 -10.12 9.87 -26.81
CA LYS A 122 -8.89 10.10 -26.04
C LYS A 122 -8.79 11.53 -25.55
N ILE A 123 -8.08 11.71 -24.44
CA ILE A 123 -7.53 13.01 -24.05
C ILE A 123 -6.03 12.81 -23.82
N LYS A 124 -5.21 13.56 -24.57
CA LYS A 124 -3.78 13.70 -24.27
C LYS A 124 -3.60 14.84 -23.28
N PHE A 125 -3.00 14.54 -22.13
CA PHE A 125 -2.59 15.50 -21.11
C PHE A 125 -1.10 15.81 -21.27
N THR A 126 -0.69 17.06 -21.06
CA THR A 126 0.72 17.47 -21.14
C THR A 126 1.00 18.50 -20.04
N ILE A 127 2.03 18.25 -19.24
CA ILE A 127 2.50 19.19 -18.21
C ILE A 127 3.25 20.33 -18.92
N GLU A 128 2.75 21.56 -18.84
CA GLU A 128 3.33 22.71 -19.57
C GLU A 128 4.06 23.70 -18.67
N THR A 129 3.47 24.07 -17.53
CA THR A 129 4.04 25.07 -16.61
C THR A 129 4.14 24.51 -15.20
N LEU A 130 5.25 24.81 -14.54
CA LEU A 130 5.58 24.36 -13.19
C LEU A 130 5.91 25.56 -12.31
N GLY A 131 5.36 25.58 -11.09
CA GLY A 131 5.70 26.58 -10.08
C GLY A 131 7.12 26.41 -9.52
N THR A 132 7.61 27.46 -8.87
CA THR A 132 8.98 27.55 -8.33
C THR A 132 9.35 26.36 -7.46
N GLY A 133 10.50 25.73 -7.75
CA GLY A 133 11.01 24.58 -7.00
C GLY A 133 10.61 23.21 -7.55
N LEU A 134 9.89 23.17 -8.68
CA LEU A 134 9.54 21.99 -9.45
C LEU A 134 10.27 21.97 -10.81
N SER A 135 10.60 20.78 -11.31
CA SER A 135 11.21 20.54 -12.63
C SER A 135 10.41 19.50 -13.40
N LEU A 136 10.54 19.45 -14.73
CA LEU A 136 9.76 18.51 -15.56
C LEU A 136 10.41 17.11 -15.57
N GLY A 137 9.65 16.09 -15.22
CA GLY A 137 10.06 14.68 -15.29
C GLY A 137 9.76 14.02 -16.64
N GLU A 138 10.29 12.81 -16.85
CA GLU A 138 10.22 12.09 -18.13
C GLU A 138 8.77 11.81 -18.58
N LYS A 139 7.90 11.34 -17.68
CA LYS A 139 6.45 11.18 -17.92
C LYS A 139 5.72 12.53 -17.88
N SER A 140 6.08 13.41 -18.80
CA SER A 140 5.49 14.75 -18.99
C SER A 140 4.18 14.76 -19.80
N VAL A 141 3.84 13.61 -20.40
CA VAL A 141 2.64 13.39 -21.22
C VAL A 141 1.92 12.12 -20.75
N LEU A 142 0.59 12.17 -20.71
CA LEU A 142 -0.29 11.01 -20.45
C LEU A 142 -1.40 10.95 -21.49
N THR A 143 -1.75 9.77 -21.98
CA THR A 143 -2.94 9.55 -22.84
C THR A 143 -4.00 8.77 -22.09
N LEU A 144 -5.14 9.40 -21.81
CA LEU A 144 -6.34 8.71 -21.32
C LEU A 144 -7.17 8.26 -22.52
N SER A 145 -7.56 6.98 -22.56
CA SER A 145 -8.52 6.44 -23.54
C SER A 145 -9.86 6.11 -22.87
N PHE A 146 -10.99 6.34 -23.55
CA PHE A 146 -12.34 6.05 -23.04
C PHE A 146 -12.75 4.57 -23.19
N SER A 147 -11.76 3.69 -23.17
CA SER A 147 -11.83 2.24 -23.24
C SER A 147 -10.78 1.62 -22.32
N GLU A 148 -10.86 0.31 -22.06
CA GLU A 148 -9.78 -0.38 -21.34
C GLU A 148 -8.52 -0.48 -22.21
N ILE A 149 -7.35 -0.28 -21.60
CA ILE A 149 -6.06 -0.49 -22.23
C ILE A 149 -5.44 -1.82 -21.79
N VAL A 150 -4.50 -2.34 -22.58
CA VAL A 150 -3.53 -3.34 -22.12
C VAL A 150 -2.15 -2.71 -22.31
N SER A 151 -1.53 -2.33 -21.19
CA SER A 151 -0.22 -1.66 -21.18
C SER A 151 0.83 -2.51 -21.88
N ALA A 152 1.66 -1.87 -22.71
CA ALA A 152 2.85 -2.50 -23.26
C ALA A 152 3.97 -2.70 -22.22
N GLY A 153 3.86 -2.03 -21.07
CA GLY A 153 4.90 -1.95 -20.05
C GLY A 153 5.41 -0.53 -19.81
N GLY A 154 6.32 -0.40 -18.85
CA GLY A 154 6.94 0.87 -18.45
C GLY A 154 7.70 0.73 -17.13
N THR A 155 8.10 1.87 -16.56
CA THR A 155 8.57 1.97 -15.17
C THR A 155 7.43 2.42 -14.25
N MET A 156 7.41 1.95 -13.00
CA MET A 156 6.47 2.40 -11.98
C MET A 156 7.20 2.54 -10.64
N GLU A 157 7.03 3.69 -9.98
CA GLU A 157 7.37 3.87 -8.57
C GLU A 157 6.13 3.56 -7.72
N ILE A 158 6.27 2.61 -6.79
CA ILE A 158 5.17 2.16 -5.94
C ILE A 158 4.88 3.22 -4.89
N ASN A 159 3.65 3.75 -4.82
CA ASN A 159 3.28 4.81 -3.88
C ASN A 159 3.03 4.28 -2.45
N GLY A 160 4.06 3.65 -1.86
CA GLY A 160 4.03 3.04 -0.53
C GLY A 160 3.94 4.03 0.62
N GLY A 161 4.06 5.34 0.34
CA GLY A 161 4.00 6.42 1.30
C GLY A 161 5.30 6.67 2.08
N GLY A 162 6.44 6.19 1.58
CA GLY A 162 7.76 6.55 2.12
C GLY A 162 8.14 5.81 3.41
N ALA A 163 9.01 6.42 4.21
CA ALA A 163 9.79 5.73 5.25
C ALA A 163 8.98 5.08 6.39
N LEU A 164 7.70 5.42 6.53
CA LEU A 164 6.78 4.83 7.53
C LEU A 164 5.94 3.66 6.97
N PHE A 165 6.03 3.38 5.67
CA PHE A 165 5.29 2.32 4.96
C PHE A 165 3.77 2.35 5.22
N PRO A 166 3.07 3.52 5.13
CA PRO A 166 1.66 3.62 5.50
C PRO A 166 0.68 2.89 4.59
N ASN A 167 1.06 2.51 3.36
CA ASN A 167 0.10 2.00 2.38
C ASN A 167 0.23 0.49 2.11
N LYS A 168 -0.90 -0.17 1.84
CA LYS A 168 -0.98 -1.31 0.91
C LYS A 168 -1.24 -0.72 -0.47
N VAL A 169 -0.42 -1.08 -1.44
CA VAL A 169 -0.47 -0.52 -2.79
C VAL A 169 -0.80 -1.63 -3.77
N PHE A 170 -1.99 -1.56 -4.35
CA PHE A 170 -2.48 -2.46 -5.37
C PHE A 170 -2.04 -1.97 -6.75
N ILE A 171 -1.63 -2.87 -7.64
CA ILE A 171 -1.02 -2.54 -8.94
C ILE A 171 -1.72 -3.34 -10.03
N ASP A 172 -2.28 -2.65 -11.03
CA ASP A 172 -2.88 -3.17 -12.25
C ASP A 172 -1.90 -2.89 -13.41
N LEU A 173 -1.16 -3.93 -13.83
CA LEU A 173 -0.18 -3.84 -14.91
C LEU A 173 -0.89 -3.60 -16.25
N SER A 174 -2.07 -4.20 -16.44
CA SER A 174 -2.86 -4.08 -17.67
C SER A 174 -3.38 -2.66 -17.88
N GLY A 175 -4.00 -2.07 -16.87
CA GLY A 175 -4.51 -0.70 -16.84
C GLY A 175 -3.45 0.37 -16.53
N ASN A 176 -2.19 -0.03 -16.34
CA ASN A 176 -1.05 0.86 -16.08
C ASN A 176 -1.26 1.77 -14.85
N ARG A 177 -1.85 1.26 -13.76
CA ARG A 177 -2.28 2.07 -12.61
C ARG A 177 -2.01 1.41 -11.27
N GLN A 178 -1.95 2.23 -10.21
CA GLN A 178 -1.89 1.77 -8.83
C GLN A 178 -2.94 2.44 -7.95
N THR A 179 -3.34 1.75 -6.88
CA THR A 179 -4.29 2.23 -5.87
C THR A 179 -3.65 2.06 -4.49
N SER A 180 -3.36 3.17 -3.83
CA SER A 180 -2.80 3.16 -2.47
C SER A 180 -3.89 3.28 -1.42
N VAL A 181 -3.93 2.33 -0.49
CA VAL A 181 -4.88 2.30 0.63
C VAL A 181 -4.08 2.30 1.93
N SER A 182 -4.42 3.21 2.86
CA SER A 182 -3.79 3.22 4.18
C SER A 182 -3.97 1.87 4.87
N ARG A 183 -2.87 1.24 5.29
CA ARG A 183 -2.89 -0.08 5.92
C ARG A 183 -3.59 -0.08 7.29
N THR A 184 -3.91 1.07 7.87
CA THR A 184 -4.67 1.19 9.14
C THR A 184 -6.13 1.61 8.95
N SER A 185 -6.62 1.70 7.71
CA SER A 185 -8.02 2.06 7.41
C SER A 185 -9.02 0.94 7.73
N TRP A 186 -8.56 -0.31 7.82
CA TRP A 186 -9.38 -1.50 8.10
C TRP A 186 -8.68 -2.42 9.11
N ASP A 187 -9.44 -3.36 9.67
CA ASP A 187 -8.98 -4.34 10.66
C ASP A 187 -9.32 -5.78 10.26
N LEU A 188 -10.55 -6.01 9.77
CA LEU A 188 -11.04 -7.33 9.37
C LEU A 188 -11.60 -7.31 7.95
N ALA A 189 -11.43 -8.41 7.24
CA ALA A 189 -11.91 -8.64 5.88
C ALA A 189 -12.86 -9.86 5.87
N PHE A 190 -14.15 -9.63 5.64
CA PHE A 190 -15.20 -10.64 5.71
C PHE A 190 -15.52 -11.22 4.33
N SER A 191 -15.38 -12.53 4.15
CA SER A 191 -15.51 -13.16 2.83
C SER A 191 -16.93 -13.08 2.26
N SER A 192 -17.06 -12.78 0.98
CA SER A 192 -18.34 -12.82 0.25
C SER A 192 -18.79 -14.25 -0.12
N THR A 193 -17.94 -15.26 0.10
CA THR A 193 -18.25 -16.69 -0.14
C THR A 193 -19.08 -17.33 0.98
N ASP A 194 -19.65 -18.51 0.72
CA ASP A 194 -20.51 -19.26 1.66
C ASP A 194 -19.74 -20.13 2.69
N ASP A 195 -18.41 -20.03 2.72
CA ASP A 195 -17.57 -20.60 3.79
C ASP A 195 -17.63 -19.79 5.11
N PHE A 196 -18.09 -18.54 5.04
CA PHE A 196 -18.14 -17.58 6.14
C PHE A 196 -16.79 -17.38 6.86
N ARG A 197 -15.71 -17.22 6.09
CA ARG A 197 -14.36 -16.92 6.58
C ARG A 197 -14.13 -15.41 6.79
N VAL A 198 -13.26 -15.10 7.74
CA VAL A 198 -12.84 -13.73 8.09
C VAL A 198 -11.32 -13.71 8.23
N VAL A 199 -10.70 -12.69 7.65
CA VAL A 199 -9.23 -12.54 7.52
C VAL A 199 -8.77 -11.29 8.28
N LEU A 200 -7.59 -11.37 8.89
CA LEU A 200 -6.93 -10.31 9.66
C LEU A 200 -6.16 -9.33 8.75
N ASN A 201 -5.97 -8.09 9.19
CA ASN A 201 -5.05 -7.15 8.54
C ASN A 201 -3.57 -7.51 8.82
N SER A 202 -3.09 -8.56 8.14
CA SER A 202 -1.70 -9.02 8.21
C SER A 202 -0.65 -7.95 7.84
N PRO A 203 -0.95 -6.89 7.04
CA PRO A 203 -0.10 -5.71 6.94
C PRO A 203 0.19 -4.91 8.22
N ASN A 204 -0.54 -5.09 9.31
CA ASN A 204 -0.24 -4.44 10.60
C ASN A 204 0.42 -5.37 11.63
N GLY A 205 0.61 -6.66 11.36
CA GLY A 205 0.98 -7.60 12.43
C GLY A 205 -0.22 -8.02 13.29
N MET A 206 -1.44 -8.02 12.72
CA MET A 206 -2.63 -8.49 13.44
C MET A 206 -2.55 -9.96 13.80
N MET A 207 -3.03 -10.30 15.00
CA MET A 207 -3.03 -11.65 15.55
C MET A 207 -4.32 -11.94 16.30
N ALA A 208 -4.82 -13.18 16.23
CA ALA A 208 -6.04 -13.62 16.89
C ALA A 208 -5.80 -14.82 17.82
N TYR A 209 -6.34 -14.75 19.04
CA TYR A 209 -6.32 -15.83 20.02
C TYR A 209 -7.75 -16.30 20.32
N LYS A 210 -7.97 -17.61 20.29
CA LYS A 210 -9.30 -18.24 20.47
C LYS A 210 -9.59 -18.50 21.95
N LEU A 211 -10.62 -17.88 22.52
CA LEU A 211 -11.10 -18.21 23.87
C LEU A 211 -12.03 -19.43 23.83
N THR A 212 -11.42 -20.62 23.84
CA THR A 212 -12.15 -21.90 23.87
C THR A 212 -13.19 -21.94 25.00
N GLY A 213 -14.44 -22.25 24.65
CA GLY A 213 -15.56 -22.32 25.59
C GLY A 213 -16.20 -20.98 25.98
N ARG A 214 -15.62 -19.83 25.61
CA ARG A 214 -16.25 -18.52 25.82
C ARG A 214 -17.06 -18.12 24.60
N THR A 215 -18.37 -18.00 24.74
CA THR A 215 -19.31 -17.65 23.66
C THR A 215 -20.17 -16.44 24.00
N ASP A 216 -20.00 -15.82 25.17
CA ASP A 216 -20.59 -14.54 25.54
C ASP A 216 -19.48 -13.49 25.71
N LEU A 217 -19.53 -12.45 24.89
CA LEU A 217 -18.54 -11.38 24.84
C LEU A 217 -18.55 -10.48 26.09
N SER A 218 -19.69 -10.38 26.78
CA SER A 218 -19.84 -9.60 28.02
C SER A 218 -19.13 -10.26 29.21
N THR A 219 -18.96 -11.58 29.18
CA THR A 219 -18.31 -12.38 30.25
C THR A 219 -16.78 -12.43 30.17
N VAL A 220 -16.17 -11.76 29.20
CA VAL A 220 -14.73 -11.78 28.96
C VAL A 220 -14.10 -10.48 29.48
N THR A 221 -13.04 -10.63 30.27
CA THR A 221 -12.38 -9.59 31.07
C THR A 221 -10.85 -9.66 30.92
N ALA A 222 -10.12 -8.67 31.45
CA ALA A 222 -8.65 -8.72 31.49
C ALA A 222 -8.09 -9.95 32.25
N ALA A 223 -8.80 -10.45 33.27
CA ALA A 223 -8.39 -11.64 34.01
C ALA A 223 -8.30 -12.88 33.10
N ASP A 224 -9.22 -13.01 32.15
CA ASP A 224 -9.31 -14.14 31.22
C ASP A 224 -8.17 -14.19 30.18
N ILE A 225 -7.44 -13.08 29.99
CA ILE A 225 -6.36 -12.96 29.02
C ILE A 225 -4.97 -12.79 29.66
N SER A 226 -4.93 -12.54 30.97
CA SER A 226 -3.73 -12.22 31.76
C SER A 226 -2.57 -13.22 31.63
N SER A 227 -2.84 -14.48 31.29
CA SER A 227 -1.84 -15.54 31.12
C SER A 227 -1.15 -15.59 29.76
N PHE A 228 -1.67 -14.87 28.75
CA PHE A 228 -1.15 -14.91 27.37
C PHE A 228 -1.09 -13.56 26.65
N VAL A 229 -1.70 -12.50 27.18
CA VAL A 229 -1.84 -11.22 26.46
C VAL A 229 -0.51 -10.64 25.97
N ASP A 230 0.54 -10.68 26.80
CA ASP A 230 1.87 -10.18 26.45
C ASP A 230 2.60 -11.05 25.40
N GLN A 231 2.10 -12.25 25.11
CA GLN A 231 2.63 -13.17 24.09
C GLN A 231 2.00 -12.90 22.71
N LEU A 232 0.81 -12.32 22.66
CA LEU A 232 0.01 -12.13 21.45
C LEU A 232 0.46 -10.90 20.64
N SER A 233 1.73 -10.86 20.24
CA SER A 233 2.25 -9.86 19.31
C SER A 233 3.46 -10.39 18.53
N VAL A 234 3.67 -9.92 17.30
CA VAL A 234 4.84 -10.31 16.50
C VAL A 234 6.17 -9.90 17.18
N PRO A 235 6.29 -8.73 17.85
CA PRO A 235 7.47 -8.41 18.67
C PRO A 235 7.70 -9.38 19.84
N ALA A 236 6.64 -9.86 20.51
CA ALA A 236 6.77 -10.85 21.59
C ALA A 236 7.19 -12.23 21.06
N VAL A 237 6.59 -12.68 19.95
CA VAL A 237 7.00 -13.89 19.21
C VAL A 237 8.48 -13.81 18.82
N PHE A 238 8.92 -12.70 18.23
CA PHE A 238 10.32 -12.50 17.85
C PHE A 238 11.25 -12.48 19.06
N THR A 239 10.85 -11.84 20.16
CA THR A 239 11.64 -11.83 21.42
C THR A 239 11.80 -13.25 21.96
N ALA A 240 10.71 -14.02 22.05
CA ALA A 240 10.72 -15.41 22.49
C ALA A 240 11.56 -16.33 21.59
N ALA A 241 11.56 -16.09 20.27
CA ALA A 241 12.39 -16.83 19.31
C ALA A 241 13.90 -16.66 19.55
N ASN A 242 14.32 -15.53 20.15
CA ASN A 242 15.70 -15.23 20.50
C ASN A 242 16.08 -15.61 21.95
N THR A 243 15.22 -16.32 22.68
CA THR A 243 15.52 -16.88 24.01
C THR A 243 15.96 -18.35 23.94
N SER A 244 16.75 -18.81 24.91
CA SER A 244 17.17 -20.21 25.02
C SER A 244 17.04 -20.70 26.46
N PRO A 245 16.25 -21.76 26.74
CA PRO A 245 15.34 -22.43 25.80
C PRO A 245 14.19 -21.51 25.36
N ASN A 246 13.63 -21.72 24.16
CA ASN A 246 12.40 -21.03 23.75
C ASN A 246 11.22 -21.44 24.67
N PRO A 247 10.27 -20.54 24.96
CA PRO A 247 9.11 -20.86 25.79
C PRO A 247 8.12 -21.75 25.04
N ALA A 248 7.47 -22.66 25.77
CA ALA A 248 6.64 -23.73 25.20
C ALA A 248 5.42 -23.26 24.37
N TRP A 249 4.96 -22.02 24.54
CA TRP A 249 3.87 -21.46 23.74
C TRP A 249 4.29 -21.07 22.31
N LEU A 250 5.59 -20.88 22.06
CA LEU A 250 6.08 -20.29 20.81
C LEU A 250 5.76 -21.13 19.58
N SER A 251 5.81 -22.46 19.68
CA SER A 251 5.46 -23.36 18.58
C SER A 251 3.96 -23.37 18.22
N GLY A 252 3.09 -22.93 19.14
CA GLY A 252 1.66 -22.72 18.86
C GLY A 252 1.36 -21.36 18.20
N SER A 253 2.28 -20.40 18.26
CA SER A 253 2.02 -19.01 17.85
C SER A 253 1.66 -18.82 16.37
N ILE A 254 2.04 -19.76 15.50
CA ILE A 254 1.69 -19.71 14.07
C ILE A 254 0.17 -19.81 13.83
N ALA A 255 -0.58 -20.43 14.74
CA ALA A 255 -2.05 -20.51 14.67
C ALA A 255 -2.75 -19.20 15.04
N TRP A 256 -2.00 -18.15 15.42
CA TRP A 256 -2.53 -16.83 15.75
C TRP A 256 -2.57 -15.88 14.53
N ILE A 257 -2.07 -16.31 13.36
CA ILE A 257 -2.17 -15.58 12.08
C ILE A 257 -2.86 -16.43 11.02
N ASP A 258 -3.40 -15.80 9.98
CA ASP A 258 -3.93 -16.52 8.82
C ASP A 258 -2.77 -17.13 8.00
N ASP A 259 -2.97 -18.30 7.38
CA ASP A 259 -1.93 -18.96 6.57
C ASP A 259 -1.40 -18.00 5.47
N PRO A 260 -0.07 -17.72 5.43
CA PRO A 260 0.50 -16.74 4.51
C PRO A 260 0.29 -17.03 3.01
N SER A 261 -0.10 -18.25 2.62
CA SER A 261 -0.45 -18.59 1.24
C SER A 261 -1.75 -17.94 0.73
N GLY A 262 -2.62 -17.45 1.63
CA GLY A 262 -3.95 -16.90 1.29
C GLY A 262 -5.07 -17.95 1.28
N ASP A 263 -4.78 -19.16 1.75
CA ASP A 263 -5.72 -20.27 1.91
C ASP A 263 -6.76 -19.98 3.00
N LEU A 264 -7.97 -19.60 2.59
CA LEU A 264 -9.08 -19.29 3.51
C LEU A 264 -9.50 -20.48 4.38
N THR A 265 -9.09 -21.72 4.08
CA THR A 265 -9.39 -22.85 4.95
C THR A 265 -8.58 -22.81 6.27
N LYS A 266 -7.49 -22.03 6.30
CA LYS A 266 -6.50 -21.94 7.39
C LYS A 266 -6.37 -20.52 7.97
N THR A 267 -7.48 -19.80 8.08
CA THR A 267 -7.57 -18.57 8.87
C THR A 267 -7.37 -18.84 10.37
N ALA A 268 -6.81 -17.89 11.12
CA ALA A 268 -6.67 -17.97 12.59
C ALA A 268 -8.04 -18.03 13.31
N MET A 269 -9.04 -17.39 12.69
CA MET A 269 -10.43 -17.54 13.08
C MET A 269 -11.08 -18.72 12.35
N ALA A 270 -11.91 -19.49 13.06
CA ALA A 270 -12.71 -20.56 12.47
C ALA A 270 -13.76 -19.98 11.49
N PRO A 271 -14.26 -20.77 10.52
CA PRO A 271 -15.45 -20.36 9.76
C PRO A 271 -16.60 -20.11 10.72
N VAL A 272 -17.33 -19.01 10.54
CA VAL A 272 -18.43 -18.65 11.42
C VAL A 272 -19.53 -19.71 11.26
N SER A 273 -19.91 -20.39 12.35
CA SER A 273 -20.94 -21.43 12.33
C SER A 273 -22.34 -20.84 12.15
N VAL A 274 -23.24 -21.63 11.56
CA VAL A 274 -24.69 -21.38 11.57
C VAL A 274 -25.25 -21.42 13.01
N THR A 275 -24.65 -22.23 13.89
CA THR A 275 -25.04 -22.36 15.29
C THR A 275 -24.41 -21.23 16.11
N ALA A 276 -25.23 -20.29 16.60
CA ALA A 276 -24.72 -19.14 17.37
C ALA A 276 -23.88 -19.53 18.61
N SER A 277 -24.21 -20.64 19.28
CA SER A 277 -23.49 -21.14 20.46
C SER A 277 -22.17 -21.86 20.15
N GLU A 278 -21.83 -22.10 18.88
CA GLU A 278 -20.50 -22.61 18.47
C GLU A 278 -19.51 -21.46 18.17
N ASN A 279 -20.03 -20.26 17.93
CA ASN A 279 -19.23 -19.07 17.64
C ASN A 279 -18.64 -18.48 18.93
N VAL A 280 -17.36 -18.76 19.15
CA VAL A 280 -16.59 -18.32 20.33
C VAL A 280 -16.11 -16.87 20.24
N VAL A 281 -15.67 -16.34 21.37
CA VAL A 281 -14.96 -15.07 21.49
C VAL A 281 -13.50 -15.24 21.04
N TYR A 282 -13.00 -14.25 20.31
CA TYR A 282 -11.60 -14.08 19.96
C TYR A 282 -11.03 -12.81 20.59
N ILE A 283 -9.78 -12.89 21.04
CA ILE A 283 -8.97 -11.72 21.40
C ILE A 283 -8.11 -11.37 20.20
N ILE A 284 -8.19 -10.12 19.76
CA ILE A 284 -7.47 -9.60 18.61
C ILE A 284 -6.45 -8.60 19.10
N ASN A 285 -5.17 -8.82 18.79
CA ASN A 285 -4.21 -7.73 18.74
C ASN A 285 -4.27 -7.10 17.33
N ARG A 286 -4.50 -5.79 17.28
CA ARG A 286 -4.57 -5.03 16.03
C ARG A 286 -3.19 -4.75 15.43
N GLY A 287 -2.11 -5.05 16.16
CA GLY A 287 -0.74 -4.90 15.72
C GLY A 287 -0.28 -3.43 15.69
N GLN A 288 0.68 -3.14 14.83
CA GLN A 288 1.41 -1.87 14.79
C GLN A 288 1.12 -1.09 13.50
N GLY A 289 0.60 0.13 13.66
CA GLY A 289 0.47 1.12 12.61
C GLY A 289 1.79 1.83 12.28
N PRO A 290 1.80 2.69 11.25
CA PRO A 290 2.96 3.49 10.87
C PRO A 290 3.47 4.37 12.02
N GLY A 291 4.78 4.59 12.07
CA GLY A 291 5.45 5.40 13.08
C GLY A 291 6.91 5.00 13.29
N ASN A 292 7.66 5.84 13.99
CA ASN A 292 8.97 5.49 14.57
C ASN A 292 9.09 6.12 15.97
N PRO A 293 8.87 5.37 17.07
CA PRO A 293 8.49 3.95 17.10
C PRO A 293 7.12 3.67 16.45
N PRO A 294 6.84 2.43 16.02
CA PRO A 294 5.53 2.05 15.48
C PRO A 294 4.40 2.31 16.49
N THR A 295 3.20 2.61 15.99
CA THR A 295 2.04 2.94 16.85
C THR A 295 1.23 1.70 17.16
N GLU A 296 1.15 1.28 18.43
CA GLU A 296 0.27 0.18 18.84
C GLU A 296 -1.21 0.51 18.56
N LEU A 297 -1.90 -0.36 17.83
CA LEU A 297 -3.31 -0.18 17.44
C LEU A 297 -4.29 -0.74 18.49
N GLY A 298 -3.77 -1.45 19.50
CA GLY A 298 -4.49 -1.90 20.69
C GLY A 298 -5.19 -3.26 20.56
N LEU A 299 -5.78 -3.70 21.67
CA LEU A 299 -6.50 -4.98 21.76
C LEU A 299 -8.01 -4.79 21.59
N LYS A 300 -8.68 -5.81 21.04
CA LYS A 300 -10.15 -5.93 21.03
C LYS A 300 -10.56 -7.34 21.45
N LYS A 301 -11.70 -7.46 22.14
CA LYS A 301 -12.44 -8.72 22.25
C LYS A 301 -13.57 -8.69 21.21
N ILE A 302 -13.73 -9.76 20.44
CA ILE A 302 -14.75 -9.85 19.39
C ILE A 302 -15.49 -11.19 19.42
N ARG A 303 -16.70 -11.21 18.88
CA ARG A 303 -17.43 -12.43 18.50
C ARG A 303 -18.15 -12.18 17.17
N ILE A 304 -18.12 -13.16 16.27
CA ILE A 304 -18.71 -13.06 14.94
C ILE A 304 -19.83 -14.08 14.81
N LEU A 305 -20.94 -13.68 14.20
CA LEU A 305 -22.16 -14.47 14.01
C LEU A 305 -22.61 -14.39 12.55
N ARG A 306 -23.36 -15.39 12.07
CA ARG A 306 -24.10 -15.27 10.80
C ARG A 306 -25.38 -14.47 11.01
N ASN A 307 -25.78 -13.72 9.99
CA ASN A 307 -27.01 -12.94 9.92
C ASN A 307 -27.65 -13.18 8.55
N GLY A 308 -28.32 -14.33 8.39
CA GLY A 308 -28.72 -14.84 7.08
C GLY A 308 -27.49 -15.15 6.22
N SER A 309 -27.42 -14.54 5.03
CA SER A 309 -26.24 -14.57 4.15
C SER A 309 -25.08 -13.69 4.65
N ASN A 310 -25.35 -12.73 5.53
CA ASN A 310 -24.42 -11.69 6.00
C ASN A 310 -23.74 -12.07 7.33
N TYR A 311 -22.89 -11.19 7.86
CA TYR A 311 -22.30 -11.35 9.20
C TYR A 311 -22.84 -10.30 10.17
N THR A 312 -22.76 -10.62 11.46
CA THR A 312 -22.83 -9.65 12.56
C THR A 312 -21.57 -9.79 13.40
N ILE A 313 -20.84 -8.70 13.62
CA ILE A 313 -19.71 -8.66 14.55
C ILE A 313 -20.10 -7.91 15.83
N GLN A 314 -19.89 -8.55 16.97
CA GLN A 314 -19.90 -7.96 18.31
C GLN A 314 -18.45 -7.64 18.68
N TYR A 315 -18.13 -6.43 19.15
CA TYR A 315 -16.76 -6.03 19.48
C TYR A 315 -16.67 -4.98 20.60
N ALA A 316 -15.57 -5.02 21.36
CA ALA A 316 -15.31 -4.14 22.50
C ALA A 316 -13.81 -4.01 22.78
N ASN A 317 -13.39 -3.04 23.59
CA ASN A 317 -12.10 -3.12 24.30
C ASN A 317 -12.15 -4.27 25.34
N ILE A 318 -11.00 -4.68 25.86
CA ILE A 318 -10.92 -5.79 26.82
C ILE A 318 -11.74 -5.51 28.09
N ASP A 319 -11.65 -4.29 28.63
CA ASP A 319 -12.24 -3.90 29.90
C ASP A 319 -13.67 -3.35 29.80
N ASP A 320 -14.19 -3.11 28.60
CA ASP A 320 -15.56 -2.63 28.42
C ASP A 320 -16.57 -3.71 28.81
N VAL A 321 -17.53 -3.40 29.69
CA VAL A 321 -18.62 -4.33 30.05
C VAL A 321 -19.64 -4.46 28.91
N ASN A 322 -19.84 -3.38 28.14
CA ASN A 322 -20.73 -3.34 26.99
C ASN A 322 -19.96 -3.54 25.68
N PHE A 323 -20.60 -4.09 24.65
CA PHE A 323 -20.03 -4.24 23.31
C PHE A 323 -20.83 -3.49 22.24
N GLN A 324 -20.13 -3.04 21.20
CA GLN A 324 -20.73 -2.50 19.99
C GLN A 324 -21.08 -3.66 19.03
N THR A 325 -22.02 -3.43 18.12
CA THR A 325 -22.46 -4.43 17.13
C THR A 325 -22.57 -3.79 15.75
N ALA A 326 -22.00 -4.42 14.73
CA ALA A 326 -22.14 -4.01 13.33
C ALA A 326 -22.60 -5.20 12.46
N THR A 327 -23.40 -4.91 11.42
CA THR A 327 -23.75 -5.90 10.38
C THR A 327 -22.83 -5.69 9.18
N ILE A 328 -22.24 -6.77 8.67
CA ILE A 328 -21.40 -6.76 7.47
C ILE A 328 -22.20 -7.41 6.35
N THR A 329 -22.81 -6.58 5.50
CA THR A 329 -23.45 -7.02 4.25
C THR A 329 -22.39 -7.53 3.28
N LYS A 330 -22.65 -8.67 2.62
CA LYS A 330 -21.78 -9.18 1.55
C LYS A 330 -22.11 -8.50 0.22
N ASP A 331 -21.13 -7.84 -0.40
CA ASP A 331 -21.15 -7.47 -1.81
C ASP A 331 -20.46 -8.58 -2.64
N PRO A 332 -21.17 -9.26 -3.57
CA PRO A 332 -20.59 -10.30 -4.42
C PRO A 332 -19.63 -9.77 -5.49
N ALA A 333 -19.56 -8.45 -5.74
CA ALA A 333 -18.57 -7.86 -6.64
C ALA A 333 -17.15 -7.90 -6.06
N TYR A 334 -17.02 -8.00 -4.74
CA TYR A 334 -15.76 -8.09 -4.01
C TYR A 334 -15.60 -9.48 -3.35
N ARG A 335 -14.37 -9.93 -3.10
CA ARG A 335 -14.13 -11.12 -2.24
C ARG A 335 -14.29 -10.81 -0.77
N PHE A 336 -14.01 -9.58 -0.36
CA PHE A 336 -13.96 -9.17 1.03
C PHE A 336 -14.72 -7.87 1.25
N ASN A 337 -15.45 -7.84 2.36
CA ASN A 337 -16.15 -6.66 2.86
C ASN A 337 -15.36 -6.22 4.09
N TYR A 338 -14.73 -5.05 4.04
CA TYR A 338 -13.77 -4.63 5.06
C TYR A 338 -14.47 -3.88 6.18
N PHE A 339 -13.97 -4.03 7.40
CA PHE A 339 -14.49 -3.39 8.61
C PHE A 339 -13.35 -2.73 9.40
N SER A 340 -13.64 -1.60 10.05
CA SER A 340 -12.70 -0.93 10.95
C SER A 340 -13.27 -0.80 12.36
N PHE A 341 -12.50 -1.21 13.37
CA PHE A 341 -12.80 -0.95 14.78
C PHE A 341 -12.61 0.51 15.16
N THR A 342 -11.93 1.31 14.33
CA THR A 342 -11.73 2.75 14.56
C THR A 342 -12.96 3.56 14.13
N SER A 343 -13.57 3.25 12.98
CA SER A 343 -14.76 3.94 12.49
C SER A 343 -16.08 3.28 12.90
N GLY A 344 -16.05 2.01 13.31
CA GLY A 344 -17.26 1.20 13.56
C GLY A 344 -18.06 0.86 12.29
N ASN A 345 -17.48 1.10 11.10
CA ASN A 345 -18.16 1.03 9.82
C ASN A 345 -17.43 0.12 8.82
N THR A 346 -18.16 -0.32 7.78
CA THR A 346 -17.59 -1.00 6.61
C THR A 346 -16.96 -0.02 5.62
N LEU A 347 -15.98 -0.48 4.84
CA LEU A 347 -15.31 0.30 3.79
C LEU A 347 -14.87 -0.59 2.61
N VAL A 348 -14.52 0.05 1.50
CA VAL A 348 -13.74 -0.56 0.41
C VAL A 348 -12.26 -0.30 0.69
N ALA A 349 -11.46 -1.37 0.81
CA ALA A 349 -10.02 -1.29 1.08
C ALA A 349 -9.16 -2.09 0.08
N GLU A 350 -9.79 -2.60 -0.99
CA GLU A 350 -9.18 -3.39 -2.06
C GLU A 350 -9.94 -3.09 -3.36
N PRO A 351 -9.27 -2.93 -4.52
CA PRO A 351 -9.96 -2.70 -5.79
C PRO A 351 -10.83 -3.89 -6.20
N LEU A 352 -11.67 -3.69 -7.23
CA LEU A 352 -12.42 -4.79 -7.83
C LEU A 352 -11.49 -5.92 -8.31
N PRO A 353 -11.96 -7.18 -8.32
CA PRO A 353 -11.08 -8.36 -8.44
C PRO A 353 -10.17 -8.36 -9.67
N LYS A 354 -10.64 -7.84 -10.81
CA LYS A 354 -9.86 -7.74 -12.07
C LYS A 354 -9.20 -6.38 -12.29
N LYS A 355 -8.96 -5.61 -11.22
CA LYS A 355 -8.35 -4.26 -11.28
C LYS A 355 -7.15 -4.13 -10.33
N TRP A 356 -6.48 -5.25 -10.08
CA TRP A 356 -5.12 -5.34 -9.54
C TRP A 356 -4.55 -6.76 -9.74
N ASP A 357 -3.24 -6.86 -9.95
CA ASP A 357 -2.55 -8.13 -10.20
C ASP A 357 -1.66 -8.51 -9.02
N ILE A 358 -0.92 -7.53 -8.52
CA ILE A 358 -0.02 -7.65 -7.38
C ILE A 358 -0.27 -6.51 -6.39
N ALA A 359 0.10 -6.72 -5.13
CA ALA A 359 0.06 -5.68 -4.11
C ALA A 359 1.38 -5.65 -3.31
N TRP A 360 2.02 -4.48 -3.24
CA TRP A 360 3.17 -4.24 -2.36
C TRP A 360 2.68 -3.70 -1.01
N THR A 361 3.24 -4.19 0.08
CA THR A 361 2.92 -3.73 1.44
C THR A 361 3.90 -4.28 2.49
N GLY A 362 3.65 -4.02 3.77
CA GLY A 362 4.13 -4.88 4.86
C GLY A 362 3.24 -6.12 4.99
N PHE A 363 3.77 -7.24 5.48
CA PHE A 363 3.02 -8.50 5.52
C PHE A 363 3.49 -9.41 6.65
N THR A 364 2.54 -9.98 7.40
CA THR A 364 2.83 -11.00 8.41
C THR A 364 2.83 -12.37 7.76
N ASN A 365 4.00 -13.00 7.76
CA ASN A 365 4.28 -14.29 7.14
C ASN A 365 4.85 -15.23 8.23
N SER A 366 5.45 -16.34 7.83
CA SER A 366 6.21 -17.24 8.71
C SER A 366 7.72 -17.03 8.60
N ALA A 367 8.43 -17.18 9.71
CA ALA A 367 9.83 -17.57 9.75
C ALA A 367 9.94 -19.00 10.33
N ASN A 368 11.00 -19.74 10.01
CA ASN A 368 11.19 -21.11 10.49
C ASN A 368 12.43 -21.18 11.39
N ILE A 369 12.24 -21.62 12.64
CA ILE A 369 13.29 -21.79 13.66
C ILE A 369 13.46 -23.26 14.09
N GLY A 370 13.12 -24.19 13.19
CA GLY A 370 12.87 -25.61 13.48
C GLY A 370 11.37 -25.95 13.48
N TYR A 371 10.54 -24.93 13.66
CA TYR A 371 9.10 -24.90 13.44
C TYR A 371 8.70 -23.49 12.98
N PRO A 372 7.55 -23.31 12.30
CA PRO A 372 7.11 -22.00 11.84
C PRO A 372 6.62 -21.12 13.00
N ILE A 373 6.94 -19.82 12.93
CA ILE A 373 6.46 -18.76 13.84
C ILE A 373 6.05 -17.51 13.03
N PRO A 374 5.09 -16.68 13.51
CA PRO A 374 4.77 -15.39 12.89
C PRO A 374 5.99 -14.47 12.79
N TYR A 375 6.16 -13.83 11.63
CA TYR A 375 7.24 -12.88 11.39
C TYR A 375 6.80 -11.79 10.40
N TYR A 376 7.09 -10.53 10.72
CA TYR A 376 6.67 -9.38 9.91
C TYR A 376 7.73 -9.01 8.86
N PHE A 377 7.32 -8.99 7.59
CA PHE A 377 8.14 -8.57 6.46
C PHE A 377 7.67 -7.19 5.96
N GLN A 378 8.53 -6.18 6.03
CA GLN A 378 8.42 -4.99 5.17
C GLN A 378 8.69 -5.36 3.71
N ASP A 379 8.35 -4.50 2.75
CA ASP A 379 8.72 -4.66 1.34
C ASP A 379 8.34 -6.05 0.76
N PHE A 380 7.07 -6.42 0.90
CA PHE A 380 6.55 -7.73 0.50
C PHE A 380 5.54 -7.58 -0.64
N VAL A 381 5.63 -8.44 -1.66
CA VAL A 381 4.75 -8.44 -2.84
C VAL A 381 3.82 -9.65 -2.79
N LEU A 382 2.51 -9.38 -2.74
CA LEU A 382 1.44 -10.36 -2.81
C LEU A 382 0.89 -10.45 -4.24
N GLN A 383 0.42 -11.61 -4.67
CA GLN A 383 -0.37 -11.78 -5.91
C GLN A 383 -1.87 -11.86 -5.61
N ASN A 384 -2.70 -11.43 -6.57
CA ASN A 384 -4.15 -11.55 -6.50
C ASN A 384 -4.62 -12.99 -6.73
N THR A 385 -4.71 -13.76 -5.64
CA THR A 385 -5.22 -15.14 -5.65
C THR A 385 -6.71 -15.24 -5.94
N GLN A 386 -7.51 -14.18 -5.73
CA GLN A 386 -8.92 -14.19 -6.14
C GLN A 386 -9.03 -14.29 -7.66
N ALA A 387 -8.25 -13.47 -8.36
CA ALA A 387 -8.29 -13.31 -9.80
C ALA A 387 -7.35 -14.25 -10.54
N GLN A 388 -6.88 -15.31 -9.86
CA GLN A 388 -6.03 -16.37 -10.40
C GLN A 388 -4.68 -15.88 -10.95
N VAL A 389 -4.13 -14.79 -10.40
CA VAL A 389 -2.81 -14.27 -10.79
C VAL A 389 -1.71 -15.24 -10.38
N THR A 390 -0.95 -15.68 -11.37
CA THR A 390 0.15 -16.63 -11.18
C THR A 390 1.47 -15.97 -11.55
N ALA A 391 2.56 -16.35 -10.86
CA ALA A 391 3.87 -15.78 -11.08
C ALA A 391 4.99 -16.84 -11.07
N LEU A 392 6.12 -16.54 -11.71
CA LEU A 392 7.31 -17.38 -11.72
C LEU A 392 8.56 -16.51 -11.57
N LEU A 393 9.45 -16.89 -10.64
CA LEU A 393 10.79 -16.31 -10.51
C LEU A 393 11.73 -16.98 -11.51
N LEU A 394 12.38 -16.19 -12.38
CA LEU A 394 13.43 -16.64 -13.30
C LEU A 394 14.77 -15.99 -12.93
N SER A 395 15.88 -16.70 -13.15
CA SER A 395 17.22 -16.14 -12.97
C SER A 395 17.77 -15.56 -14.28
N THR A 396 18.44 -14.41 -14.18
CA THR A 396 19.14 -13.78 -15.32
C THR A 396 20.31 -14.63 -15.85
N ALA A 397 20.81 -15.59 -15.06
CA ALA A 397 21.83 -16.55 -15.48
C ALA A 397 21.33 -17.60 -16.48
N THR A 398 20.02 -17.87 -16.53
CA THR A 398 19.42 -18.78 -17.53
C THR A 398 19.12 -18.05 -18.83
N ILE A 399 18.53 -16.85 -18.72
CA ILE A 399 18.23 -15.95 -19.83
C ILE A 399 17.96 -14.56 -19.23
N THR A 400 18.60 -13.52 -19.76
CA THR A 400 18.47 -12.15 -19.22
C THR A 400 17.04 -11.61 -19.37
N TYR A 401 16.68 -10.66 -18.52
CA TYR A 401 15.36 -10.00 -18.57
C TYR A 401 15.13 -9.35 -19.94
N GLU A 402 16.15 -8.73 -20.53
CA GLU A 402 16.13 -8.11 -21.85
C GLU A 402 15.74 -9.14 -22.93
N ASN A 403 16.47 -10.27 -22.95
CA ASN A 403 16.38 -11.29 -23.99
C ASN A 403 15.16 -12.22 -23.86
N PHE A 404 14.45 -12.20 -22.72
CA PHE A 404 13.24 -13.00 -22.54
C PHE A 404 12.07 -12.47 -23.39
N THR A 405 11.46 -13.34 -24.20
CA THR A 405 10.39 -13.03 -25.18
C THR A 405 9.20 -13.99 -25.04
N GLU A 406 8.11 -13.77 -25.78
CA GLU A 406 6.94 -14.67 -25.81
C GLU A 406 7.33 -16.13 -26.10
N ALA A 407 8.28 -16.37 -27.01
CA ALA A 407 8.73 -17.71 -27.37
C ALA A 407 9.28 -18.50 -26.16
N ASN A 408 9.83 -17.80 -25.16
CA ASN A 408 10.41 -18.39 -23.95
C ASN A 408 9.35 -18.79 -22.90
N LEU A 409 8.07 -18.48 -23.11
CA LEU A 409 6.98 -18.91 -22.22
C LEU A 409 6.65 -20.41 -22.33
N THR A 410 7.04 -21.05 -23.43
CA THR A 410 6.75 -22.46 -23.72
C THR A 410 7.35 -23.38 -22.66
N GLY A 411 6.51 -24.16 -21.98
CA GLY A 411 6.93 -25.12 -20.94
C GLY A 411 7.14 -24.53 -19.54
N LEU A 412 6.93 -23.22 -19.34
CA LEU A 412 6.98 -22.62 -18.01
C LEU A 412 5.70 -22.91 -17.20
N THR A 413 5.89 -23.22 -15.91
CA THR A 413 4.79 -23.37 -14.95
C THR A 413 4.81 -22.18 -13.99
N LEU A 414 3.78 -21.35 -14.04
CA LEU A 414 3.59 -20.24 -13.11
C LEU A 414 2.85 -20.73 -11.85
N LEU A 415 3.16 -20.14 -10.70
CA LEU A 415 2.73 -20.60 -9.38
C LEU A 415 1.64 -19.69 -8.80
N ALA A 416 0.62 -20.31 -8.20
CA ALA A 416 -0.56 -19.65 -7.62
C ALA A 416 -0.44 -19.11 -6.18
N PRO A 417 0.45 -19.60 -5.28
CA PRO A 417 0.55 -19.04 -3.93
C PRO A 417 0.88 -17.55 -3.95
N GLN A 418 0.18 -16.73 -3.15
CA GLN A 418 0.30 -15.27 -3.20
C GLN A 418 1.71 -14.75 -2.88
N THR A 419 2.56 -15.58 -2.29
CA THR A 419 3.90 -15.24 -1.79
C THR A 419 5.03 -15.53 -2.78
N THR A 420 4.73 -15.94 -4.02
CA THR A 420 5.78 -16.40 -4.98
C THR A 420 6.78 -15.28 -5.33
N ILE A 421 6.32 -14.04 -5.47
CA ILE A 421 7.21 -12.87 -5.55
C ILE A 421 7.71 -12.52 -4.13
N GLY A 422 6.78 -12.22 -3.22
CA GLY A 422 7.02 -12.06 -1.79
C GLY A 422 8.14 -11.06 -1.47
N SER A 423 9.12 -11.50 -0.69
CA SER A 423 10.34 -10.76 -0.35
C SER A 423 11.55 -11.13 -1.22
N THR A 424 11.37 -11.98 -2.23
CA THR A 424 12.50 -12.62 -2.95
C THR A 424 13.30 -11.67 -3.84
N TRP A 425 12.70 -10.52 -4.22
CA TRP A 425 13.25 -9.50 -5.11
C TRP A 425 14.35 -8.63 -4.48
N ARG A 426 14.56 -8.74 -3.17
CA ARG A 426 15.43 -7.86 -2.38
C ARG A 426 16.25 -8.62 -1.33
N THR A 427 17.27 -7.96 -0.83
CA THR A 427 17.91 -8.26 0.46
C THR A 427 17.49 -7.21 1.49
N LEU A 428 17.43 -7.59 2.76
CA LEU A 428 17.63 -6.66 3.87
C LEU A 428 19.01 -6.98 4.45
N ALA A 429 19.69 -5.96 4.95
CA ALA A 429 20.94 -6.11 5.67
C ALA A 429 20.91 -5.26 6.94
N PRO A 430 21.61 -5.66 8.02
CA PRO A 430 21.78 -4.80 9.19
C PRO A 430 22.72 -3.64 8.86
N PRO A 431 22.55 -2.46 9.49
CA PRO A 431 23.50 -1.35 9.37
C PRO A 431 24.94 -1.80 9.68
N PRO A 432 25.95 -1.31 8.94
CA PRO A 432 25.90 -0.20 7.98
C PRO A 432 25.43 -0.57 6.57
N ALA A 433 25.15 -1.85 6.28
CA ALA A 433 24.72 -2.25 4.95
C ALA A 433 23.25 -1.87 4.70
N VAL A 434 22.98 -1.32 3.52
CA VAL A 434 21.62 -0.94 3.09
C VAL A 434 20.87 -2.12 2.47
N ALA A 435 19.54 -2.06 2.47
CA ALA A 435 18.71 -2.97 1.69
C ALA A 435 18.93 -2.74 0.19
N THR A 436 19.02 -3.81 -0.62
CA THR A 436 19.24 -3.72 -2.07
C THR A 436 18.28 -4.59 -2.87
N VAL A 437 18.08 -4.22 -4.13
CA VAL A 437 17.40 -5.05 -5.13
C VAL A 437 18.32 -6.18 -5.56
N ARG A 438 17.76 -7.37 -5.80
CA ARG A 438 18.46 -8.51 -6.39
C ARG A 438 18.38 -8.49 -7.92
N SER A 439 19.50 -8.23 -8.58
CA SER A 439 19.64 -8.19 -10.05
C SER A 439 19.88 -9.55 -10.72
N ASP A 440 19.98 -10.63 -9.94
CA ASP A 440 20.17 -12.01 -10.43
C ASP A 440 18.86 -12.67 -10.92
N ARG A 441 17.73 -11.93 -10.88
CA ARG A 441 16.38 -12.45 -11.08
C ARG A 441 15.41 -11.43 -11.66
N TYR A 442 14.30 -11.95 -12.19
CA TYR A 442 13.09 -11.22 -12.56
C TYR A 442 11.89 -12.18 -12.46
N TYR A 443 10.70 -11.67 -12.76
CA TYR A 443 9.44 -12.38 -12.60
C TYR A 443 8.69 -12.42 -13.93
N ILE A 444 8.03 -13.54 -14.21
CA ILE A 444 6.91 -13.62 -15.14
C ILE A 444 5.64 -13.53 -14.30
N VAL A 445 4.66 -12.72 -14.72
CA VAL A 445 3.36 -12.56 -14.07
C VAL A 445 2.27 -12.74 -15.13
N LYS A 446 1.27 -13.57 -14.86
CA LYS A 446 0.05 -13.65 -15.66
C LYS A 446 -1.10 -12.98 -14.91
N ASP A 447 -1.73 -12.00 -15.56
CA ASP A 447 -2.78 -11.17 -15.00
C ASP A 447 -4.19 -11.84 -15.02
N PRO A 448 -5.22 -11.21 -14.44
CA PRO A 448 -6.60 -11.72 -14.38
C PRO A 448 -7.30 -11.95 -15.71
N ASP A 449 -6.89 -11.26 -16.78
CA ASP A 449 -7.52 -11.34 -18.10
C ASP A 449 -6.73 -12.24 -19.06
N GLY A 450 -5.51 -12.60 -18.68
CA GLY A 450 -4.69 -13.63 -19.31
C GLY A 450 -3.41 -13.11 -19.95
N ASN A 451 -3.16 -11.80 -19.91
CA ASN A 451 -1.94 -11.21 -20.44
C ASN A 451 -0.75 -11.66 -19.58
N ILE A 452 0.42 -11.76 -20.20
CA ILE A 452 1.64 -12.22 -19.55
C ILE A 452 2.69 -11.12 -19.66
N TYR A 453 3.20 -10.71 -18.51
CA TYR A 453 4.22 -9.68 -18.33
C TYR A 453 5.53 -10.29 -17.82
N LYS A 454 6.67 -9.71 -18.22
CA LYS A 454 7.90 -9.79 -17.42
C LYS A 454 8.00 -8.55 -16.54
N LEU A 455 8.53 -8.70 -15.33
CA LEU A 455 8.68 -7.64 -14.33
C LEU A 455 10.01 -7.80 -13.58
N ARG A 456 10.76 -6.72 -13.38
CA ARG A 456 11.89 -6.69 -12.44
C ARG A 456 11.89 -5.42 -11.61
N PHE A 457 12.27 -5.54 -10.35
CA PHE A 457 12.53 -4.37 -9.52
C PHE A 457 13.83 -3.69 -9.97
N THR A 458 13.85 -2.36 -9.91
CA THR A 458 14.97 -1.50 -10.30
C THR A 458 15.52 -0.73 -9.10
N ALA A 459 14.66 -0.35 -8.14
CA ALA A 459 15.07 0.33 -6.91
C ALA A 459 14.25 -0.13 -5.69
N ILE A 460 14.88 -0.11 -4.50
CA ILE A 460 14.22 -0.24 -3.18
C ILE A 460 14.19 1.08 -2.42
N ILE A 461 15.04 2.03 -2.83
CA ILE A 461 15.14 3.41 -2.35
C ILE A 461 15.06 4.31 -3.58
N THR A 462 14.14 5.26 -3.61
CA THR A 462 14.05 6.31 -4.64
C THR A 462 14.10 7.68 -3.96
N SER A 463 14.67 8.67 -4.63
CA SER A 463 14.84 10.03 -4.07
C SER A 463 15.54 10.12 -2.70
N GLY A 464 16.24 9.06 -2.27
CA GLY A 464 16.85 8.93 -0.94
C GLY A 464 15.95 8.29 0.14
N GLU A 465 14.70 7.94 -0.19
CA GLU A 465 13.71 7.38 0.73
C GLU A 465 13.37 5.91 0.41
N ARG A 466 13.23 5.07 1.45
CA ARG A 466 12.73 3.68 1.33
C ARG A 466 11.21 3.65 1.53
N GLY A 467 10.51 2.68 0.92
CA GLY A 467 9.05 2.63 0.95
C GLY A 467 8.38 3.28 -0.26
N LYS A 468 9.17 3.56 -1.30
CA LYS A 468 8.75 3.90 -2.67
C LYS A 468 9.55 3.08 -3.70
N PRO A 469 9.55 1.72 -3.63
CA PRO A 469 10.37 0.93 -4.54
C PRO A 469 9.91 1.07 -5.99
N GLN A 470 10.85 1.01 -6.92
CA GLN A 470 10.60 1.09 -8.35
C GLN A 470 10.76 -0.28 -9.00
N PHE A 471 9.92 -0.56 -9.99
CA PHE A 471 10.07 -1.68 -10.91
C PHE A 471 9.88 -1.23 -12.36
N GLU A 472 10.36 -2.05 -13.29
CA GLU A 472 9.96 -2.03 -14.69
C GLU A 472 9.21 -3.30 -15.04
N PHE A 473 8.31 -3.20 -16.01
CA PHE A 473 7.54 -4.32 -16.54
C PHE A 473 7.35 -4.19 -18.04
N LYS A 474 7.15 -5.31 -18.75
CA LYS A 474 6.90 -5.34 -20.18
C LYS A 474 5.96 -6.48 -20.56
N LEU A 475 4.97 -6.17 -21.39
CA LEU A 475 4.07 -7.15 -21.99
C LEU A 475 4.88 -8.11 -22.87
N LEU A 476 4.72 -9.41 -22.60
CA LEU A 476 5.24 -10.49 -23.43
C LEU A 476 4.16 -11.02 -24.37
N LYS A 477 2.94 -11.17 -23.87
CA LYS A 477 1.80 -11.73 -24.60
C LYS A 477 0.50 -11.06 -24.15
N LYS A 478 -0.29 -10.58 -25.10
CA LYS A 478 -1.71 -10.24 -24.87
C LYS A 478 -2.56 -11.52 -24.91
N ALA A 479 -3.60 -11.59 -24.08
CA ALA A 479 -4.55 -12.69 -24.01
C ALA A 479 -5.17 -13.04 -25.38
#